data_AF-A0A6G7C3U7-F1
#
_entry.id   AF-A0A6G7C3U7-F1
#
_cell.length_a   1.000
_cell.length_b   1.000
_cell.length_c   1.000
_cell.angle_alpha   90.00
_cell.angle_beta   90.00
_cell.angle_gamma   90.00
#
_symmetry.space_group_name_H-M   'P 1'
#
loop_
_entity.id
_entity.type
_entity.pdbx_description
1 polymer ?
#
loop_
_entity_poly.entity_id
_entity_poly.type
_entity_poly.pdbx_seq_one_letter_code
_entity_poly.pdbx_strand_id
1 'polypeptide(L)' 'MSNHIKIVRIKAVNNALKELRDQVVFVGGSTISLYADRPVLEVRPTDDIDVIIELLNYRTSTAGRTP' A
#
# COMPACT_ATOMS: atom_id res chain seq x y z
N MET A 1 14.75 7.26 -11.09
CA MET A 1 13.55 6.74 -11.78
C MET A 1 12.48 7.82 -11.78
N SER A 2 11.89 8.16 -12.94
CA SER A 2 10.85 9.21 -13.01
C SER A 2 9.65 8.84 -12.14
N ASN A 3 9.08 9.81 -11.41
CA ASN A 3 7.83 9.62 -10.65
C ASN A 3 6.70 9.06 -11.53
N HIS A 4 6.72 9.37 -12.83
CA HIS A 4 5.80 8.79 -13.80
C HIS A 4 5.85 7.26 -13.83
N ILE A 5 7.04 6.66 -13.88
CA ILE A 5 7.21 5.20 -13.93
C ILE A 5 6.64 4.55 -12.67
N LYS A 6 6.90 5.14 -11.50
CA LYS A 6 6.38 4.64 -10.22
C LYS A 6 4.85 4.67 -10.19
N ILE A 7 4.26 5.79 -10.61
CA ILE A 7 2.80 5.94 -10.69
C ILE A 7 2.18 4.92 -11.64
N VAL A 8 2.79 4.69 -12.81
CA VAL A 8 2.32 3.70 -13.78
C VAL A 8 2.32 2.29 -13.17
N ARG A 9 3.40 1.91 -12.49
CA ARG A 9 3.50 0.59 -11.83
C ARG A 9 2.49 0.43 -10.70
N ILE A 10 2.33 1.44 -9.84
CA ILE A 10 1.31 1.45 -8.77
C ILE A 10 -0.09 1.28 -9.37
N LYS A 11 -0.41 2.01 -10.45
CA LYS A 11 -1.71 1.89 -11.15
C LYS A 11 -1.93 0.50 -11.74
N ALA A 12 -0.90 -0.11 -12.32
CA ALA A 12 -0.99 -1.47 -12.86
C ALA A 12 -1.35 -2.49 -11.75
N VAL A 13 -0.67 -2.42 -10.61
CA VAL A 13 -0.96 -3.30 -9.46
C VAL A 13 -2.34 -3.01 -8.87
N ASN A 14 -2.70 -1.74 -8.68
CA ASN A 14 -4.03 -1.33 -8.21
C ASN A 14 -5.17 -1.89 -9.07
N ASN A 15 -5.01 -1.89 -10.40
CA ASN A 15 -6.00 -2.46 -11.31
C ASN A 15 -6.06 -3.99 -11.22
N ALA A 16 -4.92 -4.66 -11.01
CA ALA A 16 -4.86 -6.11 -10.88
C ALA A 16 -5.50 -6.63 -9.57
N LEU A 17 -5.48 -5.82 -8.50
CA LEU A 17 -6.05 -6.18 -7.19
C LEU A 17 -7.58 -6.25 -7.17
N LYS A 18 -8.28 -5.65 -8.14
CA LYS A 18 -9.75 -5.65 -8.24
C LYS A 18 -10.40 -5.20 -6.91
N GLU A 19 -11.23 -6.05 -6.31
CA GLU A 19 -11.95 -5.80 -5.05
C GLU A 19 -11.01 -5.65 -3.84
N LEU A 20 -9.79 -6.18 -3.92
CA LEU A 20 -8.80 -6.04 -2.85
C LEU A 20 -8.14 -4.66 -2.85
N ARG A 21 -8.27 -3.85 -3.92
CA ARG A 21 -7.58 -2.57 -4.04
C ARG A 21 -7.94 -1.59 -2.91
N ASP A 22 -9.18 -1.69 -2.40
CA ASP A 22 -9.69 -0.81 -1.34
C ASP A 22 -9.30 -1.31 0.06
N GLN A 23 -8.61 -2.46 0.14
CA GLN A 23 -8.14 -3.10 1.38
C GLN A 23 -6.60 -3.09 1.50
N VAL A 24 -5.89 -2.50 0.54
CA VAL A 24 -4.43 -2.43 0.56
C VAL A 24 -3.91 -1.02 0.78
N VAL A 25 -2.71 -0.94 1.36
CA VAL A 25 -1.92 0.29 1.43
C VAL A 25 -0.60 0.07 0.71
N PHE A 26 -0.30 0.91 -0.28
CA PHE A 26 0.99 0.90 -1.00
C PHE A 26 2.09 1.52 -0.15
N VAL A 27 3.21 0.83 -0.01
CA VAL A 27 4.36 1.23 0.82
C VAL A 27 5.68 1.04 0.07
N GLY A 28 6.81 1.28 0.75
CA GLY A 28 8.14 1.01 0.20
C GLY A 28 8.67 2.07 -0.78
N GLY A 29 9.74 1.72 -1.49
CA GLY A 29 10.48 2.67 -2.33
C GLY A 29 9.67 3.28 -3.50
N SER A 30 8.60 2.59 -3.91
CA SER A 30 7.71 3.02 -4.98
C SER A 30 6.86 4.23 -4.58
N THR A 31 6.65 4.46 -3.28
CA THR A 31 5.81 5.54 -2.77
C THR A 31 6.60 6.70 -2.15
N ILE A 32 7.84 6.49 -1.71
CA ILE A 32 8.66 7.52 -1.02
C ILE A 32 8.72 8.85 -1.79
N SER A 33 8.98 8.82 -3.09
CA SER A 33 9.12 10.04 -3.90
C SER A 33 7.79 10.73 -4.24
N LEU A 34 6.65 10.11 -3.89
CA LEU A 34 5.31 10.70 -4.06
C LEU A 34 4.89 11.52 -2.83
N TYR A 35 5.46 11.23 -1.65
CA TYR A 35 5.19 11.93 -0.40
C TYR A 35 6.29 12.94 -0.01
N ALA A 36 7.28 13.13 -0.88
CA ALA A 36 8.38 14.04 -0.67
C ALA A 36 7.91 15.51 -0.70
N ASP A 37 7.86 16.16 0.45
CA ASP A 37 7.59 17.61 0.62
C ASP A 37 8.87 18.45 0.77
N ARG A 38 10.01 17.77 0.95
CA ARG A 38 11.36 18.33 1.05
C ARG A 38 12.29 17.62 0.07
N PRO A 39 13.46 18.18 -0.27
CA PRO A 39 14.44 17.50 -1.11
C PRO A 39 14.81 16.15 -0.48
N VAL A 40 14.38 15.07 -1.11
CA VAL A 40 14.69 13.72 -0.65
C VAL A 40 16.03 13.33 -1.26
N LEU A 41 16.96 12.88 -0.40
CA LEU A 41 18.20 12.23 -0.81
C LEU A 41 17.89 11.11 -1.80
N GLU A 42 18.84 10.84 -2.70
CA GLU A 42 18.70 9.94 -3.84
C GLU A 42 17.84 8.71 -3.54
N VAL A 43 16.63 8.66 -4.12
CA VAL A 43 15.71 7.55 -3.89
C VAL A 43 16.26 6.33 -4.62
N ARG A 44 16.62 5.29 -3.85
CA ARG A 44 17.16 4.04 -4.39
C ARG A 44 16.22 3.47 -5.47
N PRO A 45 16.74 3.01 -6.61
CA PRO A 45 15.95 2.27 -7.59
C PRO A 45 15.25 1.07 -6.93
N THR A 46 13.99 0.86 -7.30
CA THR A 46 13.13 -0.25 -6.88
C THR A 46 12.33 -0.69 -8.11
N ASP A 47 12.19 -2.00 -8.29
CA ASP A 47 11.45 -2.59 -9.40
C ASP A 47 10.18 -3.33 -8.98
N ASP A 48 9.96 -3.39 -7.68
CA ASP A 48 8.86 -4.02 -6.96
C ASP A 48 7.82 -2.99 -6.48
N ILE A 49 6.64 -3.51 -6.11
CA ILE A 49 5.55 -2.76 -5.48
C ILE A 49 5.16 -3.49 -4.21
N ASP A 50 5.37 -2.84 -3.07
CA ASP A 50 5.01 -3.37 -1.76
C ASP A 50 3.59 -2.92 -1.36
N VAL A 51 2.81 -3.84 -0.83
CA VAL A 51 1.48 -3.56 -0.27
C VAL A 51 1.32 -4.21 1.11
N ILE A 52 0.58 -3.54 1.98
CA ILE A 52 0.08 -4.09 3.25
C ILE A 52 -1.41 -4.40 3.06
N ILE A 53 -1.84 -5.58 3.51
CA ILE A 53 -3.25 -6.00 3.56
C ILE A 53 -3.56 -6.58 4.94
N GLU A 54 -4.74 -6.30 5.47
CA GLU A 54 -5.24 -6.92 6.68
C GLU A 54 -5.98 -8.22 6.33
N LEU A 55 -5.54 -9.36 6.87
CA LEU A 55 -6.12 -10.68 6.55
C LEU A 55 -7.20 -11.15 7.53
N LEU A 56 -7.20 -10.65 8.77
CA LEU A 56 -8.15 -11.03 9.82
C LEU A 56 -8.47 -9.83 10.70
N ASN A 57 -9.74 -9.42 10.69
CA ASN A 57 -10.28 -8.50 11.67
C ASN A 57 -11.01 -9.35 12.74
N TYR A 58 -10.44 -9.45 13.95
CA TYR A 58 -11.05 -10.22 15.03
C TYR A 58 -12.44 -9.64 15.36
N ARG A 59 -13.50 -10.31 14.91
CA ARG A 59 -14.87 -10.02 15.37
C ARG A 59 -14.86 -10.21 16.88
N THR A 60 -15.22 -9.15 17.60
CA THR A 60 -15.42 -9.16 19.05
C THR A 60 -16.19 -10.42 19.44
N SER A 61 -15.52 -11.33 20.15
CA SER A 61 -16.21 -12.41 20.84
C SER A 61 -17.13 -11.76 21.86
N THR A 62 -18.44 -11.83 21.64
CA THR A 62 -19.43 -11.56 22.69
C THR A 62 -19.36 -12.70 23.70
N ALA A 63 -18.29 -12.72 24.49
CA ALA A 63 -18.16 -13.61 25.63
C ALA A 63 -19.01 -13.03 26.77
N GLY A 64 -20.13 -13.69 27.05
CA GLY A 64 -20.74 -13.68 28.38
C GLY A 64 -21.53 -12.43 28.77
N ARG A 65 -22.67 -12.19 28.11
CA ARG A 65 -23.80 -11.53 28.80
C ARG A 65 -24.93 -12.54 28.92
N THR A 66 -24.86 -13.36 29.97
CA THR A 66 -26.03 -14.10 30.47
C THR A 66 -27.05 -13.11 31.07
N PRO A 67 -28.36 -13.39 30.92
CA PRO A 67 -29.44 -12.52 31.37
C PRO A 67 -29.46 -12.31 32.88
#